data_AF-A0A6C0ALA4-F1
#
_entry.id   AF-A0A6C0ALA4-F1
#
_cell.length_a   1.000
_cell.length_b   1.000
_cell.length_c   1.000
_cell.angle_alpha   90.00
_cell.angle_beta   90.00
_cell.angle_gamma   90.00
#
_symmetry.space_group_name_H-M   'P 1'
#
loop_
_entity.id
_entity.type
_entity.pdbx_description
1 polymer ?
#
loop_
_entity_poly.entity_id
_entity_poly.type
_entity_poly.pdbx_seq_one_letter_code
_entity_poly.pdbx_strand_id
1 'polypeptide(L)'
;MFGKLSEMIDPSELARRAIKYLVEGLMVAIAAYAIPKKSLNFEEIALIALTAAATFSILDTYVPSMAVSARSGAGFGIGANLVGFPRMM
;
A
#
# COMPACT_ATOMS: atom_id res chain seq x y z
N MET A 1 5.52 -27.22 14.33
CA MET A 1 5.42 -26.86 12.90
C MET A 1 4.02 -26.36 12.52
N PHE A 2 2.93 -26.93 13.07
CA PHE A 2 1.55 -26.42 12.86
C PHE A 2 1.22 -25.12 13.63
N GLY A 3 1.85 -24.84 14.77
CA GLY A 3 1.64 -23.59 15.52
C GLY A 3 2.20 -22.31 14.85
N LYS A 4 3.17 -22.45 13.93
CA LYS A 4 3.67 -21.31 13.13
C LYS A 4 2.71 -20.92 12.00
N LEU A 5 1.86 -21.83 11.54
CA LEU A 5 0.86 -21.53 10.50
C LEU A 5 -0.29 -20.68 11.06
N SER A 6 -0.68 -20.89 12.33
CA SER A 6 -1.69 -20.08 13.01
C SER A 6 -1.18 -18.68 13.39
N GLU A 7 0.11 -18.53 13.71
CA GLU A 7 0.74 -17.20 13.88
C GLU A 7 0.87 -16.44 12.54
N MET A 8 0.97 -17.14 11.41
CA MET A 8 1.06 -16.50 10.08
C MET A 8 -0.31 -16.08 9.51
N ILE A 9 -1.41 -16.62 10.03
CA ILE A 9 -2.78 -16.22 9.68
C ILE A 9 -3.48 -15.88 10.99
N ASP A 10 -3.01 -14.81 11.63
CA ASP A 10 -3.66 -14.27 12.80
C ASP A 10 -4.98 -13.62 12.35
N PRO A 11 -6.16 -14.20 12.67
CA PRO A 11 -7.44 -13.67 12.18
C PRO A 11 -7.71 -12.26 12.71
N SER A 12 -7.10 -11.92 13.85
CA SER A 12 -7.09 -10.58 14.43
C SER A 12 -6.38 -9.55 13.54
N GLU A 13 -5.22 -9.91 12.97
CA GLU A 13 -4.46 -9.07 12.05
C GLU A 13 -5.17 -8.92 10.71
N LEU A 14 -5.70 -10.03 10.18
CA LEU A 14 -6.46 -10.03 8.93
C LEU A 14 -7.70 -9.14 9.03
N ALA A 15 -8.44 -9.22 10.14
CA ALA A 15 -9.59 -8.34 10.40
C ALA A 15 -9.18 -6.86 10.46
N ARG A 16 -8.05 -6.56 11.12
CA ARG A 16 -7.54 -5.19 11.23
C ARG A 16 -7.14 -4.62 9.86
N ARG A 17 -6.50 -5.43 9.00
CA ARG A 17 -6.18 -5.08 7.61
C ARG A 17 -7.44 -4.89 6.77
N ALA A 18 -8.41 -5.79 6.89
CA ALA A 18 -9.67 -5.69 6.17
C ALA A 18 -10.44 -4.39 6.51
N ILE A 19 -10.55 -4.06 7.80
CA ILE A 19 -11.19 -2.80 8.24
C ILE A 19 -10.43 -1.59 7.68
N LYS A 20 -9.09 -1.60 7.73
CA LYS A 20 -8.26 -0.51 7.20
C LYS A 20 -8.56 -0.25 5.72
N TYR A 21 -8.50 -1.29 4.88
CA TYR A 21 -8.70 -1.15 3.44
C TYR A 21 -10.15 -0.78 3.07
N LEU A 22 -11.13 -1.21 3.87
CA LEU A 22 -12.52 -0.76 3.72
C LEU A 22 -12.65 0.75 4.01
N VAL A 23 -12.02 1.25 5.07
CA VAL A 23 -12.04 2.69 5.39
C VAL A 23 -11.35 3.52 4.31
N GLU A 24 -10.23 3.04 3.77
CA GLU A 24 -9.53 3.68 2.65
C GLU A 24 -10.40 3.74 1.38
N GLY A 25 -11.01 2.62 1.00
CA GLY A 25 -11.95 2.57 -0.12
C GLY A 25 -13.14 3.49 0.06
N LEU A 26 -13.67 3.60 1.29
CA LEU A 26 -14.77 4.51 1.63
C LEU A 26 -14.36 5.98 1.48
N MET A 27 -13.11 6.31 1.80
CA MET A 27 -12.61 7.66 1.57
C MET A 27 -12.49 8.01 0.09
N VAL A 28 -12.08 7.06 -0.76
CA VAL A 28 -12.08 7.25 -2.21
C VAL A 28 -13.51 7.41 -2.73
N ALA A 29 -14.47 6.66 -2.17
CA ALA A 29 -15.89 6.78 -2.53
C ALA A 29 -16.42 8.21 -2.27
N ILE A 30 -16.07 8.79 -1.12
CA ILE A 30 -16.44 10.17 -0.77
C ILE A 30 -15.82 11.17 -1.74
N ALA A 31 -14.56 10.98 -2.11
CA ALA A 31 -13.89 11.82 -3.11
C ALA A 31 -14.56 11.71 -4.49
N ALA A 32 -14.89 10.49 -4.92
CA ALA A 32 -15.60 10.22 -6.17
C ALA A 32 -17.02 10.81 -6.17
N TYR A 33 -17.66 10.94 -5.01
CA TYR A 33 -18.95 11.61 -4.88
C TYR A 33 -18.83 13.15 -4.88
N ALA A 34 -17.83 13.70 -4.19
CA ALA A 34 -17.74 15.14 -3.91
C ALA A 34 -17.02 15.98 -4.99
N ILE A 35 -16.07 15.39 -5.73
CA ILE A 35 -15.23 16.12 -6.70
C ILE A 35 -15.90 16.35 -8.07
N PRO A 36 -16.61 15.38 -8.68
CA PRO A 36 -17.01 15.53 -10.07
C PRO A 36 -18.19 16.50 -10.23
N LYS A 37 -18.10 17.36 -11.25
CA LYS A 37 -19.16 18.31 -11.63
C LYS A 37 -20.42 17.62 -12.17
N LYS A 38 -20.28 16.38 -12.67
CA LYS A 38 -21.38 15.52 -13.11
C LYS A 38 -21.50 14.39 -12.10
N SER A 39 -22.67 14.22 -11.52
CA SER A 39 -22.94 13.15 -10.56
C SER A 39 -22.70 11.79 -11.20
N LEU A 40 -21.83 10.98 -10.59
CA LEU A 40 -21.65 9.57 -10.91
C LEU A 40 -22.80 8.76 -10.29
N ASN A 41 -23.11 7.61 -10.89
CA ASN A 41 -24.08 6.70 -10.29
C ASN A 41 -23.51 6.04 -9.02
N PHE A 42 -24.39 5.70 -8.08
CA PHE A 42 -23.96 5.00 -6.86
C PHE A 42 -23.24 3.68 -7.15
N GLU A 43 -23.63 2.98 -8.22
CA GLU A 43 -22.95 1.75 -8.69
C GLU A 43 -21.52 2.02 -9.16
N GLU A 44 -21.28 3.12 -9.87
CA GLU A 44 -19.93 3.51 -10.32
C GLU A 44 -19.05 3.89 -9.14
N ILE A 45 -19.59 4.65 -8.17
CA ILE A 45 -18.87 5.02 -6.95
C ILE A 45 -18.52 3.78 -6.12
N ALA A 46 -19.44 2.83 -6.00
CA ALA A 46 -19.18 1.56 -5.31
C ALA A 46 -18.09 0.73 -6.01
N LEU A 47 -18.11 0.68 -7.34
CA LEU A 47 -17.08 -0.01 -8.13
C LEU A 47 -15.70 0.64 -7.96
N ILE A 48 -15.64 1.98 -7.99
CA ILE A 48 -14.40 2.74 -7.75
C ILE A 48 -13.87 2.48 -6.34
N ALA A 49 -14.73 2.50 -5.32
CA ALA A 49 -14.34 2.26 -3.94
C ALA A 49 -13.76 0.84 -3.75
N LEU A 50 -14.39 -0.17 -4.35
CA LEU A 50 -13.97 -1.57 -4.25
C LEU A 50 -12.66 -1.83 -4.99
N THR A 51 -12.50 -1.28 -6.19
CA THR A 51 -11.24 -1.37 -6.95
C THR A 51 -10.10 -0.62 -6.27
N ALA A 52 -10.38 0.53 -5.65
CA ALA A 52 -9.40 1.27 -4.86
C ALA A 52 -8.98 0.49 -3.60
N ALA A 53 -9.94 -0.08 -2.85
CA ALA A 53 -9.63 -0.91 -1.68
C ALA A 53 -8.76 -2.13 -2.04
N ALA A 54 -9.03 -2.79 -3.16
CA ALA A 54 -8.18 -3.87 -3.67
C ALA A 54 -6.77 -3.38 -4.02
N THR A 55 -6.66 -2.22 -4.68
CA THR A 55 -5.37 -1.64 -5.08
C THR A 55 -4.53 -1.23 -3.86
N PHE A 56 -5.14 -0.56 -2.87
CA PHE A 56 -4.46 -0.17 -1.64
C PHE A 56 -4.07 -1.36 -0.77
N SER A 57 -4.90 -2.40 -0.72
CA SER A 57 -4.55 -3.67 -0.04
C SER A 57 -3.27 -4.29 -0.60
N ILE A 58 -3.11 -4.29 -1.93
CA ILE A 58 -1.89 -4.74 -2.61
C ILE A 58 -0.73 -3.80 -2.24
N LEU A 59 -0.88 -2.50 -2.45
CA LEU A 59 0.17 -1.52 -2.17
C LEU A 59 0.66 -1.64 -0.71
N ASP A 60 -0.22 -1.66 0.27
CA ASP A 60 0.16 -1.75 1.69
C ASP A 60 0.86 -3.06 2.07
N THR A 61 0.54 -4.16 1.37
CA THR A 61 1.20 -5.44 1.59
C THR A 61 2.61 -5.48 0.99
N TYR A 62 2.82 -4.84 -0.16
CA TYR A 62 4.09 -4.90 -0.91
C TYR A 62 5.01 -3.68 -0.72
N VAL A 63 4.49 -2.53 -0.30
CA VAL A 63 5.28 -1.33 -0.03
C VAL A 63 6.39 -1.58 1.02
N PRO A 64 6.16 -2.31 2.13
CA PRO A 64 7.21 -2.55 3.12
C PRO A 64 8.41 -3.31 2.55
N SER A 65 8.17 -4.34 1.74
CA SER A 65 9.24 -5.15 1.15
C SER A 65 10.02 -4.40 0.07
N MET A 66 9.35 -3.53 -0.71
CA MET A 66 10.01 -2.67 -1.70
C MET A 66 10.76 -1.49 -1.08
N ALA A 67 10.23 -0.91 0.00
CA ALA A 67 10.80 0.28 0.64
C ALA A 67 12.18 0.03 1.26
N VAL A 68 12.44 -1.17 1.79
CA VAL A 68 13.74 -1.50 2.39
C VAL A 68 14.85 -1.47 1.35
N SER A 69 14.66 -2.17 0.22
CA SER A 69 15.64 -2.19 -0.88
C SER A 69 15.85 -0.81 -1.49
N ALA A 70 14.77 -0.02 -1.65
CA ALA A 70 14.86 1.34 -2.17
C ALA A 70 15.66 2.28 -1.24
N ARG A 71 15.41 2.22 0.08
CA ARG A 71 16.17 3.00 1.07
C ARG A 71 17.62 2.56 1.17
N SER A 72 17.88 1.26 1.14
CA SER A 72 19.25 0.72 1.17
C SER A 72 20.03 1.08 -0.09
N GLY A 73 19.41 1.00 -1.27
CA GLY A 73 20.02 1.42 -2.54
C GLY A 73 20.29 2.93 -2.60
N ALA A 74 19.32 3.75 -2.18
CA ALA A 74 19.51 5.20 -2.08
C ALA A 74 20.56 5.59 -1.04
N GLY A 75 20.54 4.94 0.14
CA GLY A 75 21.53 5.15 1.19
C GLY A 75 22.94 4.75 0.76
N PHE A 76 23.07 3.62 0.05
CA PHE A 76 24.33 3.23 -0.56
C PHE A 76 24.78 4.24 -1.62
N GLY A 77 23.90 4.66 -2.53
CA GLY A 77 24.25 5.63 -3.58
C GLY A 77 24.71 6.98 -3.01
N ILE A 78 23.99 7.50 -2.02
CA ILE A 78 24.34 8.76 -1.33
C ILE A 78 25.66 8.58 -0.56
N GLY A 79 25.78 7.53 0.25
CA GLY A 79 26.98 7.26 1.05
C GLY A 79 28.22 7.00 0.19
N ALA A 80 28.08 6.25 -0.90
CA ALA A 80 29.11 6.00 -1.88
C ALA A 80 29.60 7.29 -2.54
N ASN A 81 28.67 8.14 -2.98
CA ASN A 81 29.02 9.41 -3.60
C ASN A 81 29.78 10.34 -2.63
N LEU A 82 29.39 10.37 -1.35
CA LEU A 82 30.06 11.16 -0.31
C LEU A 82 31.52 10.75 -0.06
N VAL A 83 31.84 9.46 -0.20
CA VAL A 83 33.22 8.95 -0.02
C VAL A 83 34.00 8.86 -1.34
N GLY A 84 33.42 9.32 -2.45
CA GLY A 84 34.03 9.23 -3.78
C GLY A 84 34.06 7.81 -4.36
N PHE A 85 33.17 6.93 -3.93
CA PHE A 85 32.95 5.61 -4.53
C PHE A 85 31.89 5.70 -5.65
N PRO A 86 32.04 4.99 -6.78
CA PRO A 86 33.20 4.20 -7.19
C PRO A 86 34.23 5.14 -7.84
N ARG A 87 35.43 5.24 -7.26
CA ARG A 87 36.60 5.76 -7.99
C ARG A 87 36.90 4.75 -9.09
N MET A 88 36.37 4.99 -10.29
CA MET A 88 36.98 4.43 -11.49
C MET A 88 38.29 5.19 -11.67
N MET A 89 39.40 4.47 -11.52
CA MET A 89 40.74 4.93 -11.88
C MET A 89 40.80 5.25 -13.37
#